data_AF-A0A2Z4FQ39-F1
#
_entry.id   AF-A0A2Z4FQ39-F1
#
_cell.length_a   1.000
_cell.length_b   1.000
_cell.length_c   1.000
_cell.angle_alpha   90.00
_cell.angle_beta   90.00
_cell.angle_gamma   90.00
#
_symmetry.space_group_name_H-M   'P 1'
#
loop_
_entity.id
_entity.type
_entity.pdbx_description
1 polymer ?
#
loop_
_entity_poly.entity_id
_entity_poly.type
_entity_poly.pdbx_seq_one_letter_code
_entity_poly.pdbx_strand_id
1 'polypeptide(L)'
;MKQLLILLALIFFGLTACSADDDSSSEALNPEASDVATGADGDGASNADVEGPVSDERSELNVPHCRFACETPADCGTGSADSDADNFLCEDGACIPLGCNSETECVQSFTYGYTCAEYPGGQRPPMCQLQCDNAERCTTPDAPALFDADNVACVDGACQNHGCNNDQECAEGMGRGWICATKRGFEVSHSTGCSLRCDTPLDCVRRSNGGTAADADKYTCMEGVCLFTGCKSDSECANAENGGRTVCH
;
A
#
# COMPACT_ATOMS: atom_id res chain seq x y z
N MET A 1 40.12 30.83 0.82
CA MET A 1 41.26 30.16 1.51
C MET A 1 40.65 29.19 2.49
N LYS A 2 40.77 27.87 2.45
CA LYS A 2 41.64 26.93 1.73
C LYS A 2 40.91 25.57 1.72
N GLN A 3 40.98 24.91 0.57
CA GLN A 3 41.22 23.47 0.37
C GLN A 3 40.22 22.46 0.98
N LEU A 4 39.41 21.77 0.18
CA LEU A 4 39.78 20.73 -0.80
C LEU A 4 40.42 19.52 -0.12
N LEU A 5 39.63 18.48 0.13
CA LEU A 5 40.09 17.10 0.27
C LEU A 5 39.04 16.19 -0.37
N ILE A 6 39.19 16.07 -1.69
CA ILE A 6 38.67 14.99 -2.51
C ILE A 6 39.50 13.76 -2.13
N LEU A 7 38.86 12.73 -1.57
CA LEU A 7 39.45 11.40 -1.52
C LEU A 7 38.62 10.46 -2.39
N LEU A 8 39.14 10.25 -3.60
CA LEU A 8 38.82 9.12 -4.47
C LEU A 8 39.07 7.83 -3.68
N ALA A 9 38.04 7.00 -3.53
CA ALA A 9 38.17 5.58 -3.31
C ALA A 9 37.52 4.85 -4.48
N LEU A 10 38.27 4.76 -5.59
CA LEU A 10 38.06 3.80 -6.66
C LEU A 10 38.24 2.40 -6.07
N ILE A 11 37.14 1.76 -5.68
CA ILE A 11 37.12 0.33 -5.40
C ILE A 11 36.64 -0.37 -6.68
N PHE A 12 37.63 -0.87 -7.41
CA PHE A 12 37.51 -1.92 -8.42
C PHE A 12 36.77 -3.13 -7.81
N PHE A 13 35.51 -3.33 -8.19
CA PHE A 13 34.89 -4.66 -8.10
C PHE A 13 34.92 -5.30 -9.48
N GLY A 14 35.61 -6.44 -9.54
CA GLY A 14 35.88 -7.20 -10.74
C GLY A 14 34.61 -7.71 -11.39
N LEU A 15 34.50 -7.43 -12.68
CA LEU A 15 33.66 -8.13 -13.63
C LEU A 15 34.15 -9.59 -13.76
N THR A 16 33.44 -10.52 -13.12
CA THR A 16 33.45 -11.93 -13.53
C THR A 16 32.39 -12.09 -14.61
N ALA A 17 32.85 -12.15 -15.86
CA ALA A 17 32.05 -12.55 -17.00
C ALA A 17 31.79 -14.06 -16.91
N CYS A 18 30.54 -14.46 -16.76
CA CYS A 18 30.09 -15.81 -17.11
C CYS A 18 29.60 -15.74 -18.56
N SER A 19 30.35 -16.36 -19.48
CA SER A 19 29.83 -16.75 -20.79
C SER A 19 28.90 -17.94 -20.61
N ALA A 20 27.67 -17.83 -21.12
CA ALA A 20 26.85 -18.97 -21.47
C ALA A 20 26.43 -18.76 -22.92
N ASP A 21 27.13 -19.46 -23.80
CA ASP A 21 26.72 -19.72 -25.18
C ASP A 21 25.69 -20.87 -25.21
N ASP A 22 24.93 -20.89 -26.31
CA ASP A 22 24.08 -21.97 -26.82
C ASP A 22 22.71 -22.16 -26.09
N ASP A 23 21.56 -22.31 -26.75
CA ASP A 23 21.32 -22.83 -28.10
C ASP A 23 19.88 -22.48 -28.55
N SER A 24 19.74 -22.19 -29.85
CA SER A 24 18.62 -22.49 -30.77
C SER A 24 17.18 -22.71 -30.25
N SER A 25 16.25 -21.85 -30.70
CA SER A 25 15.23 -22.24 -31.69
C SER A 25 14.25 -21.08 -31.96
N SER A 26 14.39 -20.43 -33.11
CA SER A 26 13.36 -19.53 -33.66
C SER A 26 12.40 -20.36 -34.51
N GLU A 27 11.26 -20.74 -33.94
CA GLU A 27 10.12 -21.18 -34.75
C GLU A 27 9.37 -19.95 -35.25
N ALA A 28 9.63 -19.65 -36.52
CA ALA A 28 8.77 -18.80 -37.33
C ALA A 28 7.46 -19.53 -37.62
N LEU A 29 6.34 -19.01 -37.11
CA LEU A 29 5.02 -19.28 -37.68
C LEU A 29 4.53 -18.02 -38.37
N ASN A 30 4.58 -18.09 -39.70
CA ASN A 30 4.05 -17.13 -40.65
C ASN A 30 2.49 -17.14 -40.61
N PRO A 31 1.83 -16.05 -41.02
CA PRO A 31 0.42 -15.75 -40.81
C PRO A 31 -0.45 -16.23 -41.96
N GLU A 32 -1.73 -16.55 -41.71
CA GLU A 32 -2.87 -16.41 -42.63
C GLU A 32 -4.14 -16.26 -41.75
N ALA A 33 -4.75 -15.08 -41.75
CA ALA A 33 -5.96 -14.76 -42.50
C ALA A 33 -7.20 -15.60 -42.09
N SER A 34 -8.13 -14.94 -41.38
CA SER A 34 -9.54 -15.18 -41.63
C SER A 34 -10.34 -13.92 -41.33
N ASP A 35 -10.79 -13.30 -42.41
CA ASP A 35 -11.96 -12.44 -42.45
C ASP A 35 -13.22 -13.18 -41.94
N VAL A 36 -14.28 -12.39 -41.78
CA VAL A 36 -15.71 -12.74 -41.69
C VAL A 36 -16.29 -12.78 -40.27
N ALA A 37 -16.91 -11.67 -39.85
CA ALA A 37 -18.38 -11.55 -39.83
C ALA A 37 -18.83 -10.19 -39.24
N THR A 38 -19.31 -9.30 -40.12
CA THR A 38 -20.26 -8.25 -39.75
C THR A 38 -21.66 -8.86 -39.64
N GLY A 39 -22.19 -8.99 -38.42
CA GLY A 39 -23.61 -9.28 -38.14
C GLY A 39 -24.06 -8.33 -37.03
N ALA A 40 -24.90 -7.35 -37.34
CA ALA A 40 -26.37 -7.45 -37.35
C ALA A 40 -26.97 -7.15 -35.96
N ASP A 41 -27.46 -5.92 -35.86
CA ASP A 41 -28.65 -5.45 -35.16
C ASP A 41 -29.37 -6.48 -34.27
N GLY A 42 -29.34 -6.22 -32.96
CA GLY A 42 -30.17 -6.88 -31.95
C GLY A 42 -30.81 -5.82 -31.06
N ASP A 43 -32.05 -5.48 -31.40
CA ASP A 43 -32.95 -4.64 -30.64
C ASP A 43 -33.21 -5.16 -29.22
N GLY A 44 -33.32 -4.23 -28.27
CA GLY A 44 -34.38 -4.28 -27.26
C GLY A 44 -34.24 -5.32 -26.13
N ALA A 45 -33.39 -5.04 -25.16
CA ALA A 45 -33.63 -5.47 -23.78
C ALA A 45 -33.87 -4.22 -22.93
N SER A 46 -35.16 -3.93 -22.71
CA SER A 46 -35.60 -3.04 -21.64
C SER A 46 -35.00 -3.51 -20.32
N ASN A 47 -34.10 -2.71 -19.75
CA ASN A 47 -33.67 -2.88 -18.37
C ASN A 47 -34.93 -2.81 -17.50
N ALA A 48 -35.36 -3.97 -16.99
CA ALA A 48 -36.24 -4.01 -15.86
C ALA A 48 -35.47 -3.36 -14.71
N ASP A 49 -35.99 -2.24 -14.21
CA ASP A 49 -35.60 -1.62 -12.95
C ASP A 49 -35.76 -2.66 -11.83
N VAL A 50 -34.69 -3.42 -11.60
CA VAL A 50 -34.55 -4.22 -10.38
C VAL A 50 -34.12 -3.23 -9.31
N GLU A 51 -35.10 -2.55 -8.72
CA GLU A 51 -34.97 -1.87 -7.44
C GLU A 51 -34.79 -2.92 -6.34
N GLY A 52 -33.68 -3.65 -6.38
CA GLY A 52 -33.15 -4.35 -5.22
C GLY A 52 -32.60 -3.31 -4.25
N PRO A 53 -32.71 -3.52 -2.93
CA PRO A 53 -31.99 -2.69 -1.98
C PRO A 53 -30.51 -2.76 -2.36
N VAL A 54 -29.93 -1.63 -2.76
CA VAL A 54 -28.49 -1.48 -2.83
C VAL A 54 -28.04 -1.68 -1.38
N SER A 55 -27.62 -2.89 -1.03
CA SER A 55 -26.93 -3.14 0.22
C SER A 55 -25.79 -2.15 0.23
N ASP A 56 -25.78 -1.25 1.20
CA ASP A 56 -24.76 -0.23 1.35
C ASP A 56 -23.44 -0.97 1.61
N GLU A 57 -22.72 -1.35 0.54
CA GLU A 57 -21.45 -2.10 0.57
C GLU A 57 -20.37 -1.33 1.35
N ARG A 58 -20.65 -0.10 1.77
CA ARG A 58 -19.84 0.68 2.72
C ARG A 58 -19.88 0.15 4.15
N SER A 59 -20.90 -0.64 4.53
CA SER A 59 -21.00 -1.21 5.88
C SER A 59 -20.18 -2.50 6.07
N GLU A 60 -19.62 -3.07 5.01
CA GLU A 60 -19.00 -4.42 5.03
C GLU A 60 -17.50 -4.43 5.37
N LEU A 61 -16.88 -3.27 5.62
CA LEU A 61 -15.42 -3.19 5.74
C LEU A 61 -14.92 -2.64 7.08
N ASN A 62 -15.71 -2.77 8.14
CA ASN A 62 -15.22 -2.58 9.51
C ASN A 62 -14.55 -3.87 9.98
N VAL A 63 -13.43 -4.21 9.36
CA VAL A 63 -12.65 -5.42 9.66
C VAL A 63 -11.80 -5.11 10.90
N PRO A 64 -12.05 -5.74 12.06
CA PRO A 64 -11.30 -5.43 13.27
C PRO A 64 -9.82 -5.67 13.06
N HIS A 65 -8.95 -4.75 13.45
CA HIS A 65 -7.49 -4.92 13.37
C HIS A 65 -6.86 -4.69 14.75
N CYS A 66 -5.59 -5.08 14.87
CA CYS A 66 -4.86 -4.84 16.10
C CYS A 66 -4.47 -3.35 16.18
N ARG A 67 -5.01 -2.62 17.15
CA ARG A 67 -4.64 -1.24 17.50
C ARG A 67 -3.81 -1.24 18.78
N PHE A 68 -2.98 -0.20 18.98
CA PHE A 68 -2.35 0.01 20.29
C PHE A 68 -3.41 0.22 21.36
N ALA A 69 -3.19 -0.38 22.53
CA ALA A 69 -4.06 -0.19 23.67
C ALA A 69 -3.80 1.17 24.32
N CYS A 70 -4.84 1.80 24.86
CA CYS A 70 -4.73 3.06 25.58
C CYS A 70 -5.72 3.14 26.75
N GLU A 71 -5.38 3.94 27.75
CA GLU A 71 -6.33 4.47 28.73
C GLU A 71 -6.65 5.94 28.43
N THR A 72 -5.69 6.65 27.81
CA THR A 72 -5.80 8.04 27.38
C THR A 72 -5.10 8.23 26.02
N PRO A 73 -5.43 9.30 25.26
CA PRO A 73 -4.73 9.58 24.00
C PRO A 73 -3.20 9.70 24.12
N ALA A 74 -2.69 10.08 25.29
CA ALA A 74 -1.25 10.18 25.53
C ALA A 74 -0.51 8.83 25.48
N ASP A 75 -1.22 7.71 25.67
CA ASP A 75 -0.64 6.37 25.58
C ASP A 75 -0.37 5.94 24.13
N CYS A 76 -0.99 6.63 23.16
CA CYS A 76 -0.90 6.33 21.73
C CYS A 76 0.28 7.03 21.04
N GLY A 77 0.80 8.10 21.65
CA GLY A 77 1.84 8.92 21.07
C GLY A 77 3.23 8.32 21.18
N THR A 78 4.09 8.62 20.21
CA THR A 78 5.52 8.31 20.25
C THR A 78 6.35 9.48 20.78
N GLY A 79 5.73 10.66 20.94
CA GLY A 79 6.35 11.88 21.45
C GLY A 79 6.93 12.81 20.38
N SER A 80 6.79 12.48 19.09
CA SER A 80 6.96 13.44 17.99
C SER A 80 5.70 14.29 17.83
N ALA A 81 5.82 15.48 17.21
CA ALA A 81 4.70 16.42 17.10
C ALA A 81 3.55 15.89 16.23
N ASP A 82 3.83 15.05 15.25
CA ASP A 82 2.85 14.35 14.39
C ASP A 82 2.29 13.06 15.01
N SER A 83 2.74 12.70 16.21
CA SER A 83 2.36 11.50 16.94
C SER A 83 2.38 11.79 18.44
N ASP A 84 1.74 12.89 18.84
CA ASP A 84 1.46 13.21 20.23
C ASP A 84 0.00 12.94 20.59
N ALA A 85 -0.40 13.30 21.81
CA ALA A 85 -1.73 12.97 22.34
C ALA A 85 -2.89 13.57 21.54
N ASP A 86 -2.71 14.69 20.83
CA ASP A 86 -3.79 15.31 20.06
C ASP A 86 -4.02 14.69 18.67
N ASN A 87 -3.09 13.83 18.22
CA ASN A 87 -3.19 13.08 16.97
C ASN A 87 -3.96 11.76 17.14
N PHE A 88 -4.48 11.47 18.35
CA PHE A 88 -5.20 10.23 18.64
C PHE A 88 -6.46 10.47 19.48
N LEU A 89 -7.44 9.59 19.29
CA LEU A 89 -8.54 9.34 20.19
C LEU A 89 -8.31 7.99 20.87
N CYS A 90 -8.57 7.93 22.18
CA CYS A 90 -8.64 6.65 22.89
C CYS A 90 -10.10 6.23 23.03
N GLU A 91 -10.54 5.28 22.21
CA GLU A 91 -11.92 4.79 22.15
C GLU A 91 -11.93 3.29 22.43
N ASP A 92 -12.78 2.84 23.36
CA ASP A 92 -12.88 1.43 23.79
C ASP A 92 -11.53 0.74 24.09
N GLY A 93 -10.58 1.52 24.61
CA GLY A 93 -9.25 1.06 24.96
C GLY A 93 -8.29 0.92 23.77
N ALA A 94 -8.66 1.40 22.58
CA ALA A 94 -7.87 1.39 21.36
C ALA A 94 -7.48 2.80 20.89
N CYS A 95 -6.25 2.93 20.39
CA CYS A 95 -5.75 4.14 19.76
C CYS A 95 -6.31 4.30 18.35
N ILE A 96 -7.20 5.27 18.16
CA ILE A 96 -7.76 5.67 16.87
C ILE A 96 -7.00 6.89 16.36
N PRO A 97 -6.30 6.81 15.21
CA PRO A 97 -5.57 7.95 14.67
C PRO A 97 -6.54 9.04 14.21
N LEU A 98 -6.30 10.27 14.65
CA LEU A 98 -6.95 11.49 14.14
C LEU A 98 -6.10 12.20 13.08
N GLY A 99 -4.84 11.79 12.94
CA GLY A 99 -3.93 12.37 11.96
C GLY A 99 -3.22 13.62 12.47
N CYS A 100 -2.48 14.28 11.58
CA CYS A 100 -1.87 15.57 11.89
C CYS A 100 -2.94 16.66 12.03
N ASN A 101 -2.70 17.64 12.90
CA ASN A 101 -3.61 18.76 13.15
C ASN A 101 -3.09 20.07 12.52
N SER A 102 -1.82 20.11 12.10
CA SER A 102 -1.22 21.30 11.47
C SER A 102 0.00 21.00 10.61
N GLU A 103 0.31 21.89 9.67
CA GLU A 103 1.60 21.87 8.95
C GLU A 103 2.79 22.03 9.91
N THR A 104 2.59 22.70 11.04
CA THR A 104 3.65 22.92 12.03
C THR A 104 4.09 21.61 12.67
N GLU A 105 3.17 20.70 13.00
CA GLU A 105 3.51 19.36 13.48
C GLU A 105 4.33 18.60 12.46
N CYS A 106 3.91 18.62 11.20
CA CYS A 106 4.62 17.93 10.13
C CYS A 106 6.04 18.48 9.91
N VAL A 107 6.24 19.80 9.97
CA VAL A 107 7.58 20.42 9.84
C VAL A 107 8.45 20.22 11.08
N GLN A 108 7.85 19.97 12.25
CA GLN A 108 8.59 19.66 13.46
C GLN A 108 9.05 18.19 13.50
N SER A 109 8.19 17.27 13.05
CA SER A 109 8.48 15.83 13.01
C SER A 109 9.37 15.45 11.84
N PHE A 110 9.09 16.01 10.67
CA PHE A 110 9.85 15.77 9.44
C PHE A 110 10.61 17.03 9.07
N THR A 111 11.84 16.88 8.60
CA THR A 111 12.61 18.02 8.07
C THR A 111 11.84 18.76 6.97
N TYR A 112 12.20 20.02 6.69
CA TYR A 112 11.55 20.92 5.73
C TYR A 112 10.86 20.24 4.53
N GLY A 113 9.65 20.71 4.23
CA GLY A 113 8.90 20.33 3.03
C GLY A 113 7.79 19.32 3.27
N TYR A 114 7.25 19.19 4.48
CA TYR A 114 6.04 18.41 4.75
C TYR A 114 4.85 19.31 5.06
N THR A 115 3.65 18.89 4.66
CA THR A 115 2.37 19.54 4.96
C THR A 115 1.42 18.52 5.57
N CYS A 116 0.46 19.01 6.34
CA CYS A 116 -0.62 18.18 6.84
C CYS A 116 -1.73 18.15 5.79
N ALA A 117 -1.89 17.03 5.10
CA ALA A 117 -2.79 16.91 3.96
C ALA A 117 -3.81 15.79 4.15
N GLU A 118 -5.03 16.05 3.69
CA GLU A 118 -6.08 15.03 3.58
C GLU A 118 -5.76 14.04 2.46
N TYR A 119 -6.08 12.77 2.69
CA TYR A 119 -6.05 11.78 1.61
C TYR A 119 -7.28 11.98 0.70
N PRO A 120 -7.17 11.79 -0.63
CA PRO A 120 -8.31 11.92 -1.52
C PRO A 120 -9.49 11.07 -1.08
N GLY A 121 -10.67 11.67 -1.11
CA GLY A 121 -11.90 11.03 -0.67
C GLY A 121 -12.22 11.21 0.82
N GLY A 122 -11.34 11.83 1.62
CA GLY A 122 -11.62 12.23 3.01
C GLY A 122 -11.87 11.06 3.97
N GLN A 123 -11.49 9.85 3.58
CA GLN A 123 -11.76 8.61 4.34
C GLN A 123 -10.63 8.24 5.29
N ARG A 124 -9.49 8.89 5.17
CA ARG A 124 -8.36 8.69 6.09
C ARG A 124 -8.12 9.98 6.85
N PRO A 125 -7.71 9.87 8.12
CA PRO A 125 -7.22 11.03 8.86
C PRO A 125 -6.08 11.70 8.07
N PRO A 126 -5.97 13.03 8.13
CA PRO A 126 -4.88 13.76 7.48
C PRO A 126 -3.52 13.25 7.98
N MET A 127 -2.53 13.24 7.11
CA MET A 127 -1.19 12.77 7.47
C MET A 127 -0.13 13.68 6.90
N CYS A 128 1.06 13.65 7.49
CA CYS A 128 2.18 14.42 7.01
C CYS A 128 2.65 13.89 5.66
N GLN A 129 2.48 14.69 4.62
CA GLN A 129 2.85 14.39 3.24
C GLN A 129 3.95 15.33 2.76
N LEU A 130 4.81 14.85 1.87
CA LEU A 130 5.81 15.68 1.21
C LEU A 130 5.11 16.76 0.36
N GLN A 131 5.47 18.02 0.55
CA GLN A 131 5.01 19.14 -0.25
C GLN A 131 5.59 19.08 -1.66
N CYS A 132 4.75 19.40 -2.64
CA CYS A 132 5.13 19.37 -4.04
C CYS A 132 4.49 20.50 -4.85
N ASP A 133 5.08 20.76 -6.01
CA ASP A 133 4.57 21.60 -7.07
C ASP A 133 4.39 20.83 -8.40
N ASN A 134 4.90 19.59 -8.46
CA ASN A 134 4.78 18.64 -9.56
C ASN A 134 5.10 17.21 -9.04
N ALA A 135 4.84 16.20 -9.87
CA ALA A 135 5.04 14.80 -9.50
C ALA A 135 6.52 14.44 -9.32
N GLU A 136 7.44 15.09 -10.04
CA GLU A 136 8.88 14.81 -9.95
C GLU A 136 9.41 15.06 -8.54
N ARG A 137 8.88 16.09 -7.86
CA ARG A 137 9.21 16.39 -6.45
C ARG A 137 8.74 15.32 -5.45
N CYS A 138 7.84 14.43 -5.87
CA CYS A 138 7.34 13.31 -5.07
C CYS A 138 8.19 12.04 -5.20
N THR A 139 9.27 12.11 -5.98
CA THR A 139 10.17 10.99 -6.22
C THR A 139 11.58 11.32 -5.75
N THR A 140 12.36 10.28 -5.46
CA THR A 140 13.80 10.43 -5.28
C THR A 140 14.53 9.99 -6.55
N PRO A 141 15.70 10.57 -6.87
CA PRO A 141 16.60 9.96 -7.83
C PRO A 141 16.84 8.50 -7.43
N ASP A 142 16.77 7.58 -8.41
CA ASP A 142 16.93 6.13 -8.20
C ASP A 142 15.83 5.47 -7.34
N ALA A 143 14.65 6.10 -7.22
CA ALA A 143 13.48 5.44 -6.65
C ALA A 143 13.21 4.11 -7.40
N PRO A 144 12.88 3.02 -6.69
CA PRO A 144 12.32 1.83 -7.32
C PRO A 144 11.08 2.18 -8.14
N ALA A 145 10.75 1.38 -9.17
CA ALA A 145 9.63 1.65 -10.07
C ALA A 145 8.31 1.89 -9.32
N LEU A 146 8.09 1.21 -8.19
CA LEU A 146 6.92 1.42 -7.30
C LEU A 146 6.79 2.84 -6.71
N PHE A 147 7.87 3.62 -6.70
CA PHE A 147 7.94 4.97 -6.11
C PHE A 147 8.45 6.01 -7.13
N ASP A 148 8.41 5.67 -8.42
CA ASP A 148 8.77 6.61 -9.47
C ASP A 148 7.60 7.54 -9.84
N ALA A 149 7.83 8.42 -10.81
CA ALA A 149 6.94 9.53 -11.15
C ALA A 149 5.59 9.08 -11.73
N ASP A 150 5.47 7.84 -12.22
CA ASP A 150 4.21 7.31 -12.76
C ASP A 150 3.25 6.80 -11.67
N ASN A 151 3.76 6.56 -10.46
CA ASN A 151 3.03 6.03 -9.32
C ASN A 151 2.72 7.08 -8.24
N VAL A 152 3.13 8.33 -8.49
CA VAL A 152 2.87 9.47 -7.61
C VAL A 152 2.31 10.66 -8.37
N ALA A 153 1.52 11.48 -7.70
CA ALA A 153 1.12 12.79 -8.21
C ALA A 153 1.21 13.86 -7.14
N CYS A 154 1.32 15.10 -7.60
CA CYS A 154 1.15 16.26 -6.75
C CYS A 154 -0.32 16.72 -6.79
N VAL A 155 -1.04 16.48 -5.71
CA VAL A 155 -2.46 16.82 -5.57
C VAL A 155 -2.60 17.81 -4.43
N ASP A 156 -3.14 18.99 -4.72
CA ASP A 156 -3.33 20.08 -3.75
C ASP A 156 -2.06 20.45 -2.97
N GLY A 157 -0.90 20.36 -3.63
CA GLY A 157 0.39 20.68 -3.05
C GLY A 157 1.01 19.58 -2.18
N ALA A 158 0.40 18.40 -2.11
CA ALA A 158 0.89 17.24 -1.38
C ALA A 158 1.14 16.04 -2.31
N CYS A 159 2.23 15.31 -2.06
CA CYS A 159 2.56 14.09 -2.77
C CYS A 159 1.61 12.97 -2.37
N GLN A 160 1.02 12.33 -3.37
CA GLN A 160 0.12 11.21 -3.19
C GLN A 160 0.59 10.04 -4.01
N ASN A 161 0.64 8.86 -3.38
CA ASN A 161 0.90 7.60 -4.07
C ASN A 161 -0.44 7.04 -4.60
N HIS A 162 -0.49 6.78 -5.91
CA HIS A 162 -1.65 6.21 -6.58
C HIS A 162 -1.60 4.68 -6.70
N GLY A 163 -0.47 4.08 -6.33
CA GLY A 163 -0.31 2.65 -6.25
C GLY A 163 0.85 2.12 -7.06
N CYS A 164 0.51 1.14 -7.89
CA CYS A 164 1.37 0.48 -8.87
C CYS A 164 0.60 0.43 -10.19
N ASN A 165 1.33 0.30 -11.30
CA ASN A 165 0.75 0.14 -12.64
C ASN A 165 0.74 -1.32 -13.09
N ASN A 166 1.61 -2.17 -12.54
CA ASN A 166 1.72 -3.58 -12.94
C ASN A 166 2.40 -4.45 -11.86
N ASP A 167 2.27 -5.78 -12.00
CA ASP A 167 2.88 -6.76 -11.09
C ASP A 167 4.41 -6.67 -11.02
N GLN A 168 5.06 -6.22 -12.10
CA GLN A 168 6.52 -6.13 -12.15
C GLN A 168 7.04 -5.07 -11.18
N GLU A 169 6.42 -3.90 -11.10
CA GLU A 169 6.77 -2.86 -10.12
C GLU A 169 6.68 -3.37 -8.68
N CYS A 170 5.62 -4.12 -8.37
CA CYS A 170 5.45 -4.73 -7.06
C CYS A 170 6.48 -5.82 -6.78
N ALA A 171 6.78 -6.65 -7.77
CA ALA A 171 7.77 -7.71 -7.63
C ALA A 171 9.19 -7.16 -7.45
N GLU A 172 9.52 -6.04 -8.09
CA GLU A 172 10.82 -5.36 -7.97
C GLU A 172 10.94 -4.58 -6.65
N GLY A 173 9.88 -3.87 -6.24
CA GLY A 173 9.89 -3.04 -5.03
C GLY A 173 9.71 -3.83 -3.72
N MET A 174 8.81 -4.82 -3.71
CA MET A 174 8.42 -5.57 -2.51
C MET A 174 8.94 -7.03 -2.52
N GLY A 175 9.47 -7.49 -3.66
CA GLY A 175 9.99 -8.83 -3.87
C GLY A 175 9.01 -9.76 -4.59
N ARG A 176 9.50 -10.95 -4.99
CA ARG A 176 8.68 -11.96 -5.69
C ARG A 176 7.38 -12.26 -4.95
N GLY A 177 6.28 -12.48 -5.65
CA GLY A 177 5.00 -12.84 -5.06
C GLY A 177 4.12 -11.67 -4.62
N TRP A 178 4.58 -10.44 -4.78
CA TRP A 178 3.72 -9.26 -4.74
C TRP A 178 3.19 -8.97 -6.14
N ILE A 179 1.90 -8.63 -6.22
CA ILE A 179 1.19 -8.28 -7.45
C ILE A 179 0.52 -6.93 -7.29
N CYS A 180 0.23 -6.29 -8.40
CA CYS A 180 -0.47 -5.03 -8.43
C CYS A 180 -1.97 -5.28 -8.50
N ALA A 181 -2.66 -4.93 -7.41
CA ALA A 181 -4.09 -5.20 -7.28
C ALA A 181 -4.81 -4.06 -6.57
N THR A 182 -6.09 -3.87 -6.88
CA THR A 182 -6.95 -2.98 -6.11
C THR A 182 -7.13 -3.57 -4.72
N LYS A 183 -6.74 -2.80 -3.69
CA LYS A 183 -6.92 -3.23 -2.30
C LYS A 183 -8.40 -3.27 -1.97
N ARG A 184 -8.87 -4.44 -1.56
CA ARG A 184 -10.16 -4.63 -0.89
C ARG A 184 -9.87 -4.84 0.61
N GLY A 185 -10.77 -4.46 1.50
CA GLY A 185 -10.65 -4.78 2.94
C GLY A 185 -10.22 -3.68 3.92
N PHE A 186 -9.72 -2.53 3.46
CA PHE A 186 -9.32 -1.44 4.37
C PHE A 186 -9.91 -0.12 3.88
N GLU A 187 -10.86 0.43 4.63
CA GLU A 187 -11.48 1.76 4.49
C GLU A 187 -11.48 2.32 3.06
N VAL A 188 -12.45 1.84 2.26
CA VAL A 188 -13.11 2.48 1.09
C VAL A 188 -12.27 3.16 -0.01
N SER A 189 -10.95 3.13 0.07
CA SER A 189 -10.05 3.57 -0.99
C SER A 189 -9.80 2.39 -1.91
N HIS A 190 -10.42 2.41 -3.10
CA HIS A 190 -10.07 1.57 -4.24
C HIS A 190 -8.69 1.94 -4.80
N SER A 191 -7.71 2.15 -3.93
CA SER A 191 -6.33 2.36 -4.32
C SER A 191 -5.78 1.03 -4.84
N THR A 192 -5.28 1.08 -6.07
CA THR A 192 -4.38 0.05 -6.55
C THR A 192 -3.11 0.09 -5.71
N GLY A 193 -2.52 -1.06 -5.43
CA GLY A 193 -1.27 -1.13 -4.71
C GLY A 193 -0.73 -2.54 -4.64
N CYS A 194 0.50 -2.67 -4.16
CA CYS A 194 1.09 -3.98 -4.01
C CYS A 194 0.40 -4.80 -2.94
N SER A 195 -0.05 -5.99 -3.33
CA SER A 195 -0.70 -6.96 -2.48
C SER A 195 -0.03 -8.32 -2.64
N LEU A 196 -0.03 -9.14 -1.59
CA LEU A 196 0.57 -10.47 -1.65
C LEU A 196 -0.32 -11.41 -2.48
N ARG A 197 0.27 -12.08 -3.45
CA ARG A 197 -0.39 -13.10 -4.25
C ARG A 197 -0.61 -14.35 -3.40
N CYS A 198 -1.77 -14.99 -3.59
CA CYS A 198 -2.08 -16.28 -3.01
C CYS A 198 -2.81 -17.19 -4.01
N ASP A 199 -2.67 -18.49 -3.81
CA ASP A 199 -3.60 -19.48 -4.33
C ASP A 199 -4.48 -20.05 -3.20
N THR A 200 -4.00 -19.96 -1.96
CA THR A 200 -4.68 -20.39 -0.73
C THR A 200 -4.41 -19.42 0.42
N PRO A 201 -5.26 -19.38 1.47
CA PRO A 201 -4.99 -18.57 2.67
C PRO A 201 -3.62 -18.83 3.32
N LEU A 202 -3.07 -20.05 3.17
CA LEU A 202 -1.76 -20.39 3.72
C LEU A 202 -0.60 -19.62 3.06
N ASP A 203 -0.77 -19.18 1.81
CA ASP A 203 0.24 -18.37 1.11
C ASP A 203 0.40 -16.99 1.78
N CYS A 204 -0.65 -16.52 2.46
CA CYS A 204 -0.68 -15.23 3.14
C CYS A 204 0.11 -15.21 4.47
N VAL A 205 0.38 -16.38 5.03
CA VAL A 205 1.06 -16.57 6.32
C VAL A 205 2.58 -16.45 6.20
N ARG A 206 3.13 -16.72 5.02
CA ARG A 206 4.55 -17.06 4.83
C ARG A 206 5.57 -15.92 5.04
N ARG A 207 5.14 -14.70 5.37
CA ARG A 207 6.01 -13.51 5.43
C ARG A 207 5.99 -12.70 6.71
N SER A 208 5.07 -12.96 7.63
CA SER A 208 5.04 -12.30 8.93
C SER A 208 6.00 -13.03 9.86
N ASN A 209 6.93 -12.32 10.49
CA ASN A 209 7.98 -12.88 11.35
C ASN A 209 7.42 -13.42 12.68
N GLY A 210 6.60 -14.48 12.63
CA GLY A 210 6.38 -15.40 13.76
C GLY A 210 5.33 -15.00 14.80
N GLY A 211 4.48 -14.00 14.55
CA GLY A 211 3.34 -13.71 15.42
C GLY A 211 2.14 -14.65 15.17
N THR A 212 1.38 -15.00 16.22
CA THR A 212 0.08 -15.70 16.08
C THR A 212 -0.96 -14.87 15.30
N ALA A 213 -0.68 -13.60 15.04
CA ALA A 213 -1.42 -12.74 14.11
C ALA A 213 -1.30 -13.18 12.64
N ALA A 214 -0.39 -14.08 12.32
CA ALA A 214 -0.12 -14.57 10.97
C ALA A 214 -0.77 -15.93 10.65
N ASP A 215 -1.80 -16.38 11.38
CA ASP A 215 -2.43 -17.66 11.07
C ASP A 215 -3.30 -17.56 9.79
N ALA A 216 -3.38 -18.65 9.03
CA ALA A 216 -4.07 -18.72 7.74
C ALA A 216 -5.57 -18.44 7.87
N ASP A 217 -6.15 -18.66 9.05
CA ASP A 217 -7.56 -18.40 9.35
C ASP A 217 -7.90 -16.90 9.51
N LYS A 218 -6.90 -16.02 9.41
CA LYS A 218 -7.03 -14.55 9.41
C LYS A 218 -6.93 -13.94 8.03
N TYR A 219 -6.77 -14.79 7.02
CA TYR A 219 -6.69 -14.38 5.64
C TYR A 219 -7.71 -15.17 4.83
N THR A 220 -8.26 -14.51 3.82
CA THR A 220 -8.92 -15.18 2.71
C THR A 220 -8.14 -14.88 1.44
N CYS A 221 -8.06 -15.87 0.56
CA CYS A 221 -7.49 -15.68 -0.76
C CYS A 221 -8.62 -15.35 -1.74
N MET A 222 -8.77 -14.08 -2.07
CA MET A 222 -9.83 -13.59 -2.94
C MET A 222 -9.23 -13.03 -4.22
N GLU A 223 -9.64 -13.59 -5.37
CA GLU A 223 -9.14 -13.18 -6.69
C GLU A 223 -7.59 -13.20 -6.80
N GLY A 224 -6.95 -14.15 -6.11
CA GLY A 224 -5.50 -14.30 -6.09
C GLY A 224 -4.77 -13.32 -5.15
N VAL A 225 -5.49 -12.56 -4.32
CA VAL A 225 -4.95 -11.59 -3.38
C VAL A 225 -5.26 -11.99 -1.93
N CYS A 226 -4.25 -11.86 -1.06
CA CYS A 226 -4.41 -12.02 0.37
C CYS A 226 -5.22 -10.86 0.97
N LEU A 227 -6.42 -11.17 1.45
CA LEU A 227 -7.29 -10.25 2.17
C LEU A 227 -7.30 -10.60 3.66
N PHE A 228 -6.89 -9.65 4.50
CA PHE A 228 -6.99 -9.81 5.95
C PHE A 228 -8.46 -9.77 6.38
N THR A 229 -8.90 -10.75 7.16
CA THR A 229 -10.28 -10.89 7.63
C THR A 229 -10.50 -10.33 9.03
N GLY A 230 -9.45 -9.78 9.64
CA GLY A 230 -9.51 -9.18 10.96
C GLY A 230 -8.99 -10.05 12.09
N CYS A 231 -8.76 -9.43 13.23
CA CYS A 231 -8.58 -10.13 14.51
C CYS A 231 -9.95 -10.56 15.07
N LYS A 232 -9.95 -11.62 15.89
CA LYS A 232 -11.15 -12.15 16.55
C LYS A 232 -11.17 -11.85 18.06
N SER A 233 -10.02 -11.51 18.64
CA SER A 233 -9.87 -11.20 20.06
C SER A 233 -8.58 -10.45 20.37
N ASP A 234 -8.51 -9.80 21.53
CA ASP A 234 -7.28 -9.15 22.04
C ASP A 234 -6.11 -10.14 22.20
N SER A 235 -6.40 -11.40 22.51
CA SER A 235 -5.36 -12.42 22.66
C SER A 235 -4.64 -12.71 21.33
N GLU A 236 -5.32 -12.51 20.20
CA GLU A 236 -4.70 -12.61 18.88
C GLU A 236 -3.77 -11.43 18.59
N CYS A 237 -4.06 -10.27 19.18
CA CYS A 237 -3.28 -9.04 19.02
C CYS A 237 -2.09 -8.96 19.99
N ALA A 238 -2.18 -9.55 21.18
CA ALA A 238 -1.18 -9.45 22.25
C ALA A 238 0.27 -9.81 21.87
N ASN A 239 0.50 -10.50 20.74
CA ASN A 239 1.83 -10.86 20.23
C ASN A 239 2.10 -10.34 18.80
N ALA A 240 1.26 -9.44 18.29
CA ALA A 240 1.17 -9.18 16.85
C ALA A 240 2.35 -8.41 16.27
N GLU A 241 2.99 -7.48 17.00
CA GLU A 241 4.30 -6.91 16.66
C GLU A 241 4.69 -5.81 17.68
N ASN A 242 5.99 -5.60 17.92
CA ASN A 242 6.60 -4.44 18.63
C ASN A 242 6.51 -4.31 20.16
N GLY A 243 6.13 -5.36 20.91
CA GLY A 243 6.32 -5.38 22.38
C GLY A 243 5.40 -4.44 23.18
N GLY A 244 4.42 -3.82 22.53
CA GLY A 244 3.32 -3.07 23.16
C GLY A 244 2.07 -3.95 23.37
N ARG A 245 1.17 -3.52 24.25
CA ARG A 245 -0.17 -4.12 24.36
C ARG A 245 -1.02 -3.60 23.22
N THR A 246 -1.56 -4.50 22.39
CA THR A 246 -2.53 -4.18 21.34
C THR A 246 -3.86 -4.88 21.64
N VAL A 247 -4.95 -4.29 21.16
CA VAL A 247 -6.33 -4.78 21.31
C VAL A 247 -6.97 -4.93 19.93
N CYS A 248 -7.96 -5.81 19.84
CA CYS A 248 -8.71 -6.03 18.62
C CYS A 248 -9.88 -5.04 18.54
N HIS A 249 -9.83 -4.12 17.57
CA HIS A 249 -10.80 -3.03 17.42
C HIS A 249 -11.09 -2.74 15.94
#